data_AF-A0A946Y3A0-F1
#
_entry.id   AF-A0A946Y3A0-F1
#
_cell.length_a   1.000
_cell.length_b   1.000
_cell.length_c   1.000
_cell.angle_alpha   90.00
_cell.angle_beta   90.00
_cell.angle_gamma   90.00
#
_symmetry.space_group_name_H-M   'P 1'
#
loop_
_entity.id
_entity.type
_entity.pdbx_description
1 polymer ?
#
loop_
_entity_poly.entity_id
_entity_poly.type
_entity_poly.pdbx_seq_one_letter_code
_entity_poly.pdbx_strand_id
1 'polypeptide(L)'
;MAWLDALANIEDFEDASFDAALVADFERRAAEREPRLIRFSTPTFKEYSSNELKGCNKNSFPAFSITAGACGLNCDHCQKKILEPMIPATNPQMLDTKVRHLIETEGLNGFLLSGGSNKRNEIRYSRYMPVVEKLKTDFPDLKIAIHSALL
;
A
#
# COMPACT_ATOMS: atom_id res chain seq x y z
N MET A 1 14.58 -21.19 21.79
CA MET A 1 13.23 -21.75 21.69
C MET A 1 13.13 -22.35 20.31
N ALA A 2 12.78 -23.64 20.19
CA ALA A 2 12.64 -24.26 18.87
C ALA A 2 11.46 -23.61 18.13
N TRP A 3 11.51 -23.55 16.81
CA TRP A 3 10.45 -22.90 16.02
C TRP A 3 9.08 -23.55 16.25
N LEU A 4 9.06 -24.87 16.46
CA LEU A 4 7.81 -25.61 16.73
C LEU A 4 7.16 -25.17 18.05
N ASP A 5 7.95 -24.97 19.10
CA ASP A 5 7.45 -24.46 20.38
C ASP A 5 6.93 -23.02 20.24
N ALA A 6 7.63 -22.19 19.46
CA ALA A 6 7.21 -20.82 19.22
C ALA A 6 5.86 -20.77 18.46
N LEU A 7 5.68 -21.62 17.46
CA LEU A 7 4.42 -21.74 16.71
C LEU A 7 3.26 -22.20 17.60
N ALA A 8 3.49 -23.17 18.49
CA ALA A 8 2.48 -23.68 19.41
C ALA A 8 2.01 -22.66 20.46
N ASN A 9 2.75 -21.56 20.65
CA ASN A 9 2.39 -20.49 21.58
C ASN A 9 1.68 -19.30 20.89
N ILE A 10 1.42 -19.37 19.58
CA ILE A 10 0.65 -18.35 18.86
C ILE A 10 -0.83 -18.74 18.94
N GLU A 11 -1.63 -17.92 19.65
CA GLU A 11 -3.07 -18.15 19.86
C GLU A 11 -3.82 -18.37 18.54
N ASP A 12 -3.58 -17.52 17.53
CA ASP A 12 -4.20 -17.64 16.19
C ASP A 12 -3.88 -18.97 15.47
N PHE A 13 -2.89 -19.73 15.95
CA PHE A 13 -2.48 -21.01 15.39
C PHE A 13 -2.88 -22.21 16.26
N GLU A 14 -3.74 -22.05 17.26
CA GLU A 14 -4.13 -23.14 18.16
C GLU A 14 -4.73 -24.37 17.45
N ASP A 15 -5.47 -24.14 16.37
CA ASP A 15 -6.08 -25.18 15.54
C ASP A 15 -5.20 -25.62 14.36
N ALA A 16 -4.01 -25.01 14.19
CA ALA A 16 -3.12 -25.33 13.09
C ALA A 16 -2.29 -26.58 13.38
N SER A 17 -2.30 -27.52 12.43
CA SER A 17 -1.39 -28.68 12.48
C SER A 17 -0.06 -28.34 11.81
N PHE A 18 1.04 -28.51 12.54
CA PHE A 18 2.39 -28.31 12.02
C PHE A 18 3.13 -29.65 11.90
N ASP A 19 3.69 -29.91 10.72
CA ASP A 19 4.62 -31.03 10.52
C ASP A 19 5.96 -30.72 11.20
N ALA A 20 6.24 -31.42 12.30
CA ALA A 20 7.44 -31.22 13.10
C ALA A 20 8.74 -31.44 12.29
N ALA A 21 8.75 -32.39 11.34
CA ALA A 21 9.93 -32.66 10.52
C ALA A 21 10.17 -31.52 9.53
N LEU A 22 9.10 -30.98 8.94
CA LEU A 22 9.20 -29.83 8.03
C LEU A 22 9.65 -28.56 8.76
N VAL A 23 9.08 -28.27 9.94
CA VAL A 23 9.49 -27.12 10.76
C VAL A 23 10.98 -27.21 11.13
N ALA A 24 11.46 -28.39 11.51
CA ALA A 24 12.87 -28.61 11.81
C ALA A 24 13.80 -28.45 10.58
N ASP A 25 13.36 -28.84 9.38
CA ASP A 25 14.11 -28.57 8.15
C ASP A 25 14.21 -27.07 7.86
N PHE A 26 13.12 -26.32 8.04
CA PHE A 26 13.13 -24.87 7.87
C PHE A 26 14.01 -24.15 8.90
N GLU A 27 13.95 -24.54 10.17
CA GLU A 27 14.79 -23.96 11.23
C GLU A 27 16.28 -24.18 10.93
N ARG A 28 16.66 -25.40 10.49
CA ARG A 28 18.04 -25.69 10.08
C ARG A 28 18.48 -24.84 8.89
N ARG A 29 17.67 -24.75 7.83
CA ARG A 29 17.99 -23.95 6.64
C ARG A 29 18.06 -22.46 6.93
N ALA A 30 17.28 -21.98 7.89
CA ALA A 30 17.31 -20.58 8.30
C ALA A 30 18.62 -20.22 9.01
N ALA A 31 19.18 -21.14 9.81
CA ALA A 31 20.48 -20.95 10.46
C ALA A 31 21.63 -20.82 9.44
N GLU A 32 21.47 -21.37 8.24
CA GLU A 32 22.43 -21.24 7.13
C GLU A 32 22.30 -19.93 6.34
N ARG A 33 21.27 -19.10 6.63
CA ARG A 33 21.04 -17.84 5.93
C ARG A 33 21.29 -16.64 6.82
N GLU A 34 21.91 -15.62 6.24
CA GLU A 34 21.98 -14.32 6.91
C GLU A 34 20.57 -13.74 7.10
N PRO A 35 20.22 -13.33 8.32
CA PRO A 35 18.92 -12.72 8.57
C PRO A 35 18.82 -11.42 7.78
N ARG A 36 17.77 -11.32 6.96
CA ARG A 36 17.43 -10.09 6.24
C ARG A 36 16.28 -9.40 6.96
N LEU A 37 16.42 -8.09 7.14
CA LEU A 37 15.31 -7.29 7.66
C LEU A 37 14.15 -7.33 6.65
N ILE A 38 13.03 -7.89 7.08
CA ILE A 38 11.78 -7.81 6.32
C ILE A 38 11.06 -6.54 6.78
N ARG A 39 10.87 -5.60 5.85
CA ARG A 39 10.07 -4.40 6.10
C ARG A 39 8.63 -4.69 5.73
N PHE A 40 7.77 -4.74 6.74
CA PHE A 40 6.32 -4.72 6.55
C PHE A 40 5.82 -3.28 6.47
N SER A 41 4.79 -3.03 5.68
CA SER A 41 4.16 -1.72 5.53
C SER A 41 2.65 -1.90 5.48
N THR A 42 1.92 -1.10 6.24
CA THR A 42 0.46 -1.14 6.31
C THR A 42 -0.12 -0.02 5.44
N PRO A 43 -1.22 -0.26 4.71
CA PRO A 43 -1.96 0.78 4.03
C PRO A 43 -2.38 1.92 4.98
N THR A 44 -1.95 3.14 4.68
CA THR A 44 -2.25 4.37 5.45
C THR A 44 -3.71 4.81 5.35
N PHE A 45 -4.42 4.43 4.29
CA PHE A 45 -5.82 4.76 4.07
C PHE A 45 -6.81 3.80 4.76
N LYS A 46 -6.31 2.79 5.50
CA LYS A 46 -7.13 1.85 6.27
C LYS A 46 -6.94 2.13 7.76
N GLU A 47 -8.04 2.20 8.51
CA GLU A 47 -7.99 2.23 9.96
C GLU A 47 -7.88 0.79 10.50
N TYR A 48 -6.98 0.59 11.47
CA TYR A 48 -6.77 -0.70 12.14
C TYR A 48 -7.26 -0.58 13.57
N SER A 49 -8.14 -1.50 13.99
CA SER A 49 -8.57 -1.65 15.37
C SER A 49 -7.87 -2.89 15.93
N SER A 50 -6.60 -2.71 16.31
CA SER A 50 -5.70 -3.77 16.74
C SER A 50 -4.71 -3.19 17.75
N ASN A 51 -4.33 -3.95 18.77
CA ASN A 51 -3.32 -3.52 19.74
C ASN A 51 -1.89 -3.68 19.20
N GLU A 52 -1.75 -4.48 18.14
CA GLU A 52 -0.52 -4.91 17.49
C GLU A 52 0.02 -3.86 16.51
N LEU A 53 -0.88 -3.09 15.88
CA LEU A 53 -0.55 -2.07 14.90
C LEU A 53 -1.05 -0.71 15.36
N LYS A 54 -0.12 0.20 15.67
CA LYS A 54 -0.46 1.62 15.83
C LYS A 54 -0.80 2.21 14.47
N GLY A 55 -1.94 2.89 14.37
CA GLY A 55 -2.31 3.61 13.15
C GLY A 55 -1.21 4.58 12.73
N CYS A 56 -0.81 4.54 11.46
CA CYS A 56 0.07 5.56 10.90
C CYS A 56 -0.67 6.90 10.89
N ASN A 57 0.04 8.00 11.17
CA ASN A 57 -0.51 9.35 10.99
C ASN A 57 -1.16 9.45 9.59
N LYS A 58 -2.41 9.94 9.55
CA LYS A 58 -3.29 10.01 8.36
C LYS A 58 -2.60 10.64 7.13
N ASN A 59 -1.51 11.40 7.32
CA ASN A 59 -0.83 12.11 6.24
C ASN A 59 0.61 11.64 5.96
N SER A 60 1.05 10.52 6.53
CA SER A 60 2.40 9.99 6.26
C SER A 60 2.60 9.58 4.80
N PHE A 61 1.55 9.09 4.14
CA PHE A 61 1.56 8.69 2.73
C PHE A 61 0.14 8.55 2.17
N PRO A 62 -0.56 9.65 1.82
CA PRO A 62 -1.94 9.59 1.32
C PRO A 62 -2.05 8.90 -0.04
N ALA A 63 -3.25 8.41 -0.36
CA ALA A 63 -3.56 7.84 -1.67
C ALA A 63 -4.47 8.76 -2.47
N PHE A 64 -4.09 9.07 -3.70
CA PHE A 64 -4.88 9.82 -4.67
C PHE A 64 -5.53 8.87 -5.67
N SER A 65 -6.81 9.09 -5.99
CA SER A 65 -7.50 8.35 -7.04
C SER A 65 -7.79 9.24 -8.25
N ILE A 66 -7.25 8.86 -9.40
CA ILE A 66 -7.50 9.57 -10.67
C ILE A 66 -8.92 9.38 -11.22
N THR A 67 -9.68 8.44 -10.64
CA THR A 67 -11.08 8.16 -11.00
C THR A 67 -12.04 8.42 -9.83
N ALA A 68 -11.56 8.97 -8.71
CA ALA A 68 -12.29 9.01 -7.44
C ALA A 68 -12.80 7.59 -7.08
N GLY A 69 -14.07 7.44 -6.70
CA GLY A 69 -14.68 6.12 -6.39
C GLY A 69 -15.04 5.27 -7.62
N ALA A 70 -14.79 5.73 -8.86
CA ALA A 70 -15.22 5.02 -10.04
C ALA A 70 -14.25 3.89 -10.42
N CYS A 71 -14.79 2.70 -10.66
CA CYS A 71 -14.10 1.54 -11.21
C CYS A 71 -15.07 0.77 -12.13
N GLY A 72 -14.60 0.42 -13.32
CA GLY A 72 -15.35 -0.28 -14.36
C GLY A 72 -15.43 -1.79 -14.16
N LEU A 73 -14.51 -2.39 -13.38
CA LEU A 73 -14.52 -3.83 -13.10
C LEU A 73 -15.52 -4.21 -12.02
N ASN A 74 -15.64 -3.41 -10.95
CA ASN A 74 -16.52 -3.71 -9.81
C ASN A 74 -16.36 -5.14 -9.25
N CYS A 75 -15.13 -5.65 -9.15
CA CYS A 75 -14.87 -7.02 -8.72
C CYS A 75 -15.45 -7.32 -7.34
N ASP A 76 -15.85 -8.57 -7.11
CA ASP A 76 -16.37 -9.06 -5.83
C ASP A 76 -15.41 -8.85 -4.65
N HIS A 77 -14.11 -8.73 -4.93
CA HIS A 77 -13.09 -8.49 -3.91
C HIS A 77 -13.28 -7.16 -3.17
N CYS A 78 -13.44 -6.05 -3.89
CA CYS A 78 -13.46 -4.72 -3.28
C CYS A 78 -14.73 -3.92 -3.56
N GLN A 79 -15.48 -4.26 -4.61
CA GLN A 79 -16.70 -3.55 -5.01
C GLN A 79 -16.53 -2.02 -5.04
N LYS A 80 -15.34 -1.56 -5.49
CA LYS A 80 -14.90 -0.14 -5.54
C LYS A 80 -14.70 0.55 -4.20
N LYS A 81 -15.08 -0.07 -3.08
CA LYS A 81 -15.00 0.53 -1.73
C LYS A 81 -13.58 0.94 -1.31
N ILE A 82 -12.56 0.24 -1.83
CA ILE A 82 -11.16 0.58 -1.58
C ILE A 82 -10.77 1.98 -2.10
N LEU A 83 -11.51 2.53 -3.06
CA LEU A 83 -11.26 3.85 -3.63
C LEU A 83 -11.92 4.98 -2.84
N GLU A 84 -12.95 4.68 -2.05
CA GLU A 84 -13.71 5.66 -1.26
C GLU A 84 -12.85 6.52 -0.32
N PRO A 85 -11.86 5.97 0.43
CA PRO A 85 -11.01 6.77 1.30
C PRO A 85 -9.90 7.52 0.55
N MET A 86 -9.73 7.33 -0.77
CA MET A 86 -8.68 7.99 -1.54
C MET A 86 -9.04 9.43 -1.90
N ILE A 87 -8.06 10.34 -1.87
CA ILE A 87 -8.23 11.74 -2.24
C ILE A 87 -8.53 11.83 -3.75
N PRO A 88 -9.67 12.39 -4.17
CA PRO A 88 -10.00 12.50 -5.59
C PRO A 88 -9.00 13.41 -6.33
N ALA A 89 -8.47 12.97 -7.46
CA ALA A 89 -7.59 13.72 -8.35
C ALA A 89 -8.01 13.50 -9.81
N THR A 90 -9.26 13.83 -10.15
CA THR A 90 -9.92 13.43 -11.41
C THR A 90 -9.42 14.16 -12.66
N ASN A 91 -8.48 15.09 -12.51
CA ASN A 91 -7.71 15.69 -13.60
C ASN A 91 -6.29 16.07 -13.11
N PRO A 92 -5.34 16.30 -14.03
CA PRO A 92 -3.93 16.57 -13.68
C PRO A 92 -3.74 17.83 -12.82
N GLN A 93 -4.45 18.92 -13.11
CA GLN A 93 -4.36 20.17 -12.34
C GLN A 93 -4.79 19.97 -10.89
N MET A 94 -5.86 19.21 -10.67
CA MET A 94 -6.33 18.85 -9.32
C MET A 94 -5.26 18.07 -8.55
N LEU A 95 -4.53 17.15 -9.19
CA LEU A 95 -3.43 16.44 -8.56
C LEU A 95 -2.32 17.42 -8.16
N ASP A 96 -1.85 18.26 -9.08
CA ASP A 96 -0.77 19.24 -8.83
C ASP A 96 -1.11 20.17 -7.66
N THR A 97 -2.30 20.78 -7.68
CA THR A 97 -2.76 21.70 -6.63
C THR A 97 -2.83 21.01 -5.27
N LYS A 98 -3.43 19.81 -5.19
CA LYS A 98 -3.58 19.11 -3.91
C LYS A 98 -2.25 18.64 -3.35
N VAL A 99 -1.37 18.10 -4.20
CA VAL A 99 -0.05 17.64 -3.75
C VAL A 99 0.76 18.82 -3.20
N ARG A 100 0.84 19.95 -3.93
CA ARG A 100 1.56 21.15 -3.46
C ARG A 100 0.98 21.67 -2.15
N HIS A 101 -0.34 21.73 -2.06
CA HIS A 101 -0.99 22.15 -0.82
C HIS A 101 -0.57 21.28 0.37
N LEU A 102 -0.61 19.95 0.24
CA LEU A 102 -0.18 19.04 1.32
C LEU A 102 1.33 19.11 1.61
N ILE A 103 2.17 19.41 0.61
CA ILE A 103 3.59 19.68 0.84
C ILE A 103 3.75 20.91 1.74
N GLU A 104 3.03 21.99 1.44
CA GLU A 104 3.11 23.26 2.17
C GLU A 104 2.51 23.20 3.57
N THR A 105 1.36 22.54 3.74
CA THR A 105 0.60 22.57 5.00
C THR A 105 0.93 21.42 5.95
N GLU A 106 1.37 20.28 5.42
CA GLU A 106 1.52 19.04 6.19
C GLU A 106 2.90 18.38 6.03
N GLY A 107 3.79 18.95 5.21
CA GLY A 107 5.12 18.39 4.98
C GLY A 107 5.07 17.04 4.27
N LEU A 108 4.19 16.89 3.28
CA LEU A 108 4.03 15.67 2.49
C LEU A 108 5.35 15.21 1.86
N ASN A 109 5.81 14.01 2.24
CA ASN A 109 7.05 13.42 1.71
C ASN A 109 6.81 12.37 0.62
N GLY A 110 5.55 12.02 0.37
CA GLY A 110 5.19 11.09 -0.70
C GLY A 110 3.73 10.68 -0.69
N PHE A 111 3.28 10.08 -1.80
CA PHE A 111 1.91 9.64 -1.96
C PHE A 111 1.78 8.46 -2.93
N LEU A 112 0.65 7.76 -2.85
CA LEU A 112 0.24 6.75 -3.82
C LEU A 112 -0.65 7.39 -4.88
N LEU A 113 -0.28 7.27 -6.16
CA LEU A 113 -1.15 7.56 -7.28
C LEU A 113 -1.84 6.27 -7.74
N SER A 114 -3.16 6.23 -7.64
CA SER A 114 -3.99 5.08 -7.95
C SER A 114 -5.26 5.50 -8.71
N GLY A 115 -6.15 4.55 -8.93
CA GLY A 115 -7.47 4.74 -9.52
C GLY A 115 -8.19 3.42 -9.70
N GLY A 116 -9.46 3.50 -10.07
CA GLY A 116 -10.22 2.33 -10.50
C GLY A 116 -9.92 1.97 -11.94
N SER A 117 -9.80 0.66 -12.19
CA SER A 117 -9.56 0.15 -13.54
C SER A 117 -10.79 0.29 -14.44
N ASN A 118 -10.56 0.42 -15.74
CA ASN A 118 -11.62 0.24 -16.73
C ASN A 118 -11.97 -1.26 -16.92
N LYS A 119 -12.88 -1.57 -17.86
CA LYS A 119 -13.30 -2.96 -18.15
C LYS A 119 -12.20 -3.87 -18.72
N ARG A 120 -11.04 -3.31 -19.06
CA ARG A 120 -9.84 -4.02 -19.55
C ARG A 120 -8.77 -4.17 -18.47
N ASN A 121 -9.08 -3.80 -17.22
CA ASN A 121 -8.13 -3.77 -16.11
C ASN A 121 -7.00 -2.73 -16.27
N GLU A 122 -7.25 -1.64 -17.01
CA GLU A 122 -6.30 -0.55 -17.21
C GLU A 122 -6.63 0.66 -16.32
N ILE A 123 -5.60 1.36 -15.82
CA ILE A 123 -5.73 2.69 -15.22
C ILE A 123 -5.02 3.73 -16.10
N ARG A 124 -5.76 4.76 -16.56
CA ARG A 124 -5.29 5.68 -17.60
C ARG A 124 -4.47 6.85 -17.05
N TYR A 125 -3.21 6.60 -16.78
CA TYR A 125 -2.30 7.61 -16.23
C TYR A 125 -1.67 8.57 -17.23
N SER A 126 -1.74 8.32 -18.54
CA SER A 126 -0.94 9.07 -19.55
C SER A 126 -1.07 10.59 -19.42
N ARG A 127 -2.28 11.10 -19.17
CA ARG A 127 -2.53 12.56 -18.99
C ARG A 127 -1.92 13.16 -17.72
N TYR A 128 -1.55 12.34 -16.74
CA TYR A 128 -0.97 12.76 -15.46
C TYR A 128 0.56 12.76 -15.49
N MET A 129 1.19 12.08 -16.45
CA MET A 129 2.67 11.98 -16.52
C MET A 129 3.36 13.36 -16.53
N PRO A 130 2.88 14.37 -17.28
CA PRO A 130 3.51 15.71 -17.23
C PRO A 130 3.45 16.35 -15.84
N VAL A 131 2.37 16.11 -15.08
CA VAL A 131 2.24 16.63 -13.71
C VAL A 131 3.14 15.86 -12.74
N VAL A 132 3.24 14.54 -12.89
CA VAL A 132 4.16 13.71 -12.09
C VAL A 132 5.60 14.14 -12.31
N GLU A 133 5.99 14.35 -13.57
CA GLU A 133 7.31 14.86 -13.94
C GLU A 133 7.57 16.23 -13.33
N LYS A 134 6.64 17.18 -13.48
CA LYS A 134 6.74 18.52 -12.89
C LYS A 134 6.90 18.45 -11.37
N LEU A 135 6.11 17.63 -10.68
CA LEU A 135 6.20 17.46 -9.24
C LEU A 135 7.54 16.88 -8.80
N LYS A 136 8.12 15.94 -9.55
CA LYS A 136 9.45 15.39 -9.25
C LYS A 136 10.59 16.36 -9.56
N THR A 137 10.42 17.23 -10.56
CA THR A 137 11.36 18.32 -10.84
C THR A 137 11.35 19.36 -9.72
N ASP A 138 10.16 19.80 -9.29
CA ASP A 138 10.00 20.83 -8.26
C ASP A 138 10.33 20.30 -6.86
N PHE A 139 10.07 19.02 -6.60
CA PHE A 139 10.29 18.35 -5.32
C PHE A 139 11.05 17.02 -5.52
N PRO A 140 12.39 17.04 -5.66
CA PRO A 140 13.19 15.86 -5.99
C PRO A 140 13.00 14.68 -5.02
N ASP A 141 12.87 14.98 -3.72
CA ASP A 141 12.74 13.98 -2.64
C ASP A 141 11.32 13.41 -2.50
N LEU A 142 10.33 13.97 -3.21
CA LEU A 142 8.95 13.52 -3.16
C LEU A 142 8.83 12.08 -3.68
N LYS A 143 8.36 11.16 -2.83
CA LYS A 143 8.18 9.75 -3.21
C LYS A 143 6.82 9.54 -3.85
N ILE A 144 6.79 9.08 -5.09
CA ILE A 144 5.54 8.78 -5.80
C ILE A 144 5.50 7.28 -6.07
N ALA A 145 4.56 6.59 -5.42
CA ALA A 145 4.24 5.21 -5.76
C ALA A 145 3.08 5.20 -6.75
N ILE A 146 3.09 4.29 -7.73
CA ILE A 146 2.00 4.15 -8.70
C ILE A 146 1.45 2.72 -8.62
N HIS A 147 0.13 2.61 -8.45
CA HIS A 147 -0.56 1.34 -8.64
C HIS A 147 -0.88 1.16 -10.12
N SER A 148 -0.07 0.40 -10.83
CA SER A 148 -0.08 0.39 -12.30
C SER A 148 -1.23 -0.41 -12.92
N ALA A 149 -1.90 -1.29 -12.17
CA ALA A 149 -2.78 -2.33 -12.73
C ALA A 149 -2.14 -2.99 -13.98
N LEU A 150 -2.90 -3.29 -15.03
CA LEU A 150 -2.33 -3.51 -16.36
C LEU A 150 -2.08 -2.15 -17.02
N LEU A 151 -0.86 -1.96 -17.52
CA LEU A 151 -0.44 -0.79 -18.28
C LEU A 151 -0.70 -0.98 -19.77
#